data_AF-A0A397DH07-F1
#
_entry.id   AF-A0A397DH07-F1
#
_cell.length_a   1.000
_cell.length_b   1.000
_cell.length_c   1.000
_cell.angle_alpha   90.00
_cell.angle_beta   90.00
_cell.angle_gamma   90.00
#
_symmetry.space_group_name_H-M   'P 1'
#
loop_
_entity.id
_entity.type
_entity.pdbx_description
1 polymer ?
#
loop_
_entity_poly.entity_id
_entity_poly.type
_entity_poly.pdbx_seq_one_letter_code
_entity_poly.pdbx_strand_id
1 'polypeptide(L)'
;MSIGVSLLFCINIVCMPLKCYFTELLWTNPETFRPPAIFPEVASEFNRSTAKRYVTQLQLVYNNTTIPAHRAYHYDATHDVDVMRTVMTSSDCDRPPLQLLNDILGIVYFSTDLKLDLFDRLCTNASQDVARLWRVNFIDSPAFISALWVVSGQNDLGSNNSTIPTDSNVTTVYVLFIPDVRTMSWRYTKLAWRLLLCLSLAVLIVTSYICPLWQLKGNLERYAVVAPSPVSQKGSNERRRRVVRYNVVVGEPSCFVLTKPWVCIAFAADLLASTLYVAQACLRVCQTTSLLHFALGTLYLGRTVWFSYTALASVNVALKRWQKCHWIRPANTTVLAIAAGVVGGTITNVQGQWPPILQVYTWLFMLHSRQDTNQTMQMDSIFVNLVFAMTMCYLPAGVVGGRAVCRRLCTVRGGVDLVFHGGSIATLFALHPSFQAHCTLDQRGGDCYVCGFDATDVMVTITRVACIRGQLDMTRVTIDSDAPANRVAVGSLTISSANGPLVVTFRRGVDDCLWMA
;
A
#
# COMPACT_ATOMS: atom_id res chain seq x y z
N MET A 1 -4.85 21.65 11.25
CA MET A 1 -5.67 20.95 10.23
C MET A 1 -7.13 21.24 10.46
N SER A 2 -7.85 21.64 9.41
CA SER A 2 -9.30 21.83 9.42
C SER A 2 -10.01 20.49 9.57
N ILE A 3 -11.18 20.47 10.23
CA ILE A 3 -12.07 19.30 10.36
C ILE A 3 -12.32 18.64 9.00
N GLY A 4 -12.41 19.43 7.93
CA GLY A 4 -12.61 18.92 6.56
C GLY A 4 -11.49 17.99 6.08
N VAL A 5 -10.23 18.25 6.47
CA VAL A 5 -9.10 17.39 6.09
C VAL A 5 -9.16 16.06 6.84
N SER A 6 -9.46 16.09 8.14
CA SER A 6 -9.62 14.86 8.94
C SER A 6 -10.81 14.02 8.45
N LEU A 7 -11.93 14.66 8.07
CA LEU A 7 -13.08 13.98 7.45
C LEU A 7 -12.69 13.31 6.11
N LEU A 8 -11.91 14.00 5.27
CA LEU A 8 -11.41 13.42 4.02
C LEU A 8 -10.54 12.18 4.28
N PHE A 9 -9.67 12.21 5.30
CA PHE A 9 -8.92 11.03 5.72
C PHE A 9 -9.82 9.91 6.24
N CYS A 10 -10.87 10.21 7.01
CA CYS A 10 -11.86 9.22 7.44
C CYS A 10 -12.52 8.52 6.24
N ILE A 11 -13.04 9.30 5.29
CA ILE A 11 -13.69 8.77 4.07
C ILE A 11 -12.69 7.92 3.28
N ASN A 12 -11.47 8.43 3.11
CA ASN A 12 -10.41 7.73 2.40
C ASN A 12 -10.10 6.35 3.02
N ILE A 13 -10.03 6.25 4.35
CA ILE A 13 -9.78 4.98 5.06
C ILE A 13 -10.97 4.03 4.92
N VAL A 14 -12.20 4.51 5.12
CA VAL A 14 -13.41 3.67 4.99
C VAL A 14 -13.54 3.12 3.57
N CYS A 15 -13.23 3.92 2.56
CA CYS A 15 -13.30 3.51 1.15
C CYS A 15 -12.05 2.75 0.66
N MET A 16 -11.00 2.58 1.48
CA MET A 16 -9.78 1.88 1.05
C MET A 16 -10.03 0.47 0.47
N PRO A 17 -10.89 -0.39 1.04
CA PRO A 17 -11.16 -1.71 0.48
C PRO A 17 -11.72 -1.67 -0.94
N LEU A 18 -12.38 -0.57 -1.34
CA LEU A 18 -13.04 -0.42 -2.64
C LEU A 18 -12.14 0.22 -3.70
N LYS A 19 -11.03 0.85 -3.32
CA LYS A 19 -10.08 1.49 -4.27
C LYS A 19 -9.51 0.54 -5.31
N CYS A 20 -9.48 -0.75 -4.98
CA CYS A 20 -9.06 -1.80 -5.89
C CYS A 20 -9.87 -1.81 -7.20
N TYR A 21 -11.15 -1.45 -7.18
CA TYR A 21 -12.03 -1.47 -8.35
C TYR A 21 -11.73 -0.36 -9.37
N PHE A 22 -10.77 0.53 -9.10
CA PHE A 22 -10.21 1.37 -10.16
C PHE A 22 -9.47 0.57 -11.22
N THR A 23 -9.03 -0.66 -10.89
CA THR A 23 -8.29 -1.53 -11.80
C THR A 23 -8.83 -2.95 -11.85
N GLU A 24 -9.40 -3.47 -10.76
CA GLU A 24 -10.00 -4.82 -10.75
C GLU A 24 -11.31 -4.85 -11.53
N LEU A 25 -11.59 -5.98 -12.18
CA LEU A 25 -12.85 -6.21 -12.86
C LEU A 25 -14.03 -6.10 -11.88
N LEU A 26 -15.07 -5.36 -12.30
CA LEU A 26 -16.27 -5.17 -11.50
C LEU A 26 -17.08 -6.46 -11.33
N TRP A 27 -17.77 -6.56 -10.21
CA TRP A 27 -18.63 -7.70 -9.88
C TRP A 27 -19.86 -7.80 -10.81
N THR A 28 -20.25 -6.70 -11.45
CA THR A 28 -21.40 -6.63 -12.36
C THR A 28 -21.15 -7.27 -13.72
N ASN A 29 -19.88 -7.44 -14.12
CA ASN A 29 -19.54 -7.97 -15.43
C ASN A 29 -19.85 -9.48 -15.48
N PRO A 30 -20.71 -9.96 -16.41
CA PRO A 30 -21.10 -11.37 -16.52
C PRO A 30 -19.85 -12.25 -16.70
N GLU A 31 -19.85 -13.50 -16.24
CA GLU A 31 -18.73 -14.44 -16.53
C GLU A 31 -18.47 -14.56 -18.04
N THR A 32 -19.52 -14.47 -18.84
CA THR A 32 -19.51 -14.53 -20.29
C THR A 32 -19.19 -13.20 -20.97
N PHE A 33 -18.78 -12.16 -20.23
CA PHE A 33 -18.40 -10.87 -20.82
C PHE A 33 -17.27 -11.03 -21.84
N ARG A 34 -16.42 -12.05 -21.62
CA ARG A 34 -15.42 -12.49 -22.57
C ARG A 34 -16.01 -13.61 -23.42
N PRO A 35 -16.19 -13.42 -24.74
CA PRO A 35 -16.86 -14.40 -25.58
C PRO A 35 -16.00 -15.68 -25.72
N PRO A 36 -16.55 -16.88 -25.40
CA PRO A 36 -15.80 -18.15 -25.45
C PRO A 36 -15.25 -18.51 -26.84
N ALA A 37 -15.90 -18.01 -27.89
CA ALA A 37 -15.44 -18.19 -29.27
C ALA A 37 -14.09 -17.51 -29.56
N ILE A 38 -13.77 -16.44 -28.83
CA ILE A 38 -12.52 -15.69 -28.98
C ILE A 38 -11.52 -16.11 -27.90
N PHE A 39 -12.01 -16.32 -26.68
CA PHE A 39 -11.20 -16.67 -25.52
C PHE A 39 -11.72 -17.97 -24.90
N PRO A 40 -11.31 -19.13 -25.43
CA PRO A 40 -11.72 -20.41 -24.90
C PRO A 40 -11.23 -20.60 -23.46
N GLU A 41 -12.03 -21.32 -22.67
CA GLU A 41 -11.63 -21.74 -21.33
C GLU A 41 -10.43 -22.68 -21.42
N VAL A 42 -9.39 -22.40 -20.64
CA VAL A 42 -8.17 -23.21 -20.63
C VAL A 42 -8.35 -24.34 -19.63
N ALA A 43 -8.44 -25.57 -20.15
CA ALA A 43 -8.56 -26.78 -19.35
C ALA A 43 -7.44 -26.91 -18.28
N SER A 44 -7.68 -27.73 -17.26
CA SER A 44 -6.70 -28.01 -16.20
C SER A 44 -5.38 -28.53 -16.79
N GLU A 45 -5.47 -29.41 -17.77
CA GLU A 45 -4.38 -29.86 -18.64
C GLU A 45 -4.26 -28.95 -19.86
N PHE A 46 -3.08 -28.35 -19.99
CA PHE A 46 -2.81 -27.36 -21.03
C PHE A 46 -1.72 -27.89 -21.95
N ASN A 47 -2.13 -28.36 -23.14
CA ASN A 47 -1.29 -29.01 -24.12
C ASN A 47 -0.86 -28.05 -25.24
N ARG A 48 0.27 -28.35 -25.88
CA ARG A 48 0.83 -27.56 -26.97
C ARG A 48 -0.13 -27.30 -28.14
N SER A 49 -0.95 -28.28 -28.52
CA SER A 49 -1.89 -28.15 -29.64
C SER A 49 -3.00 -27.14 -29.34
N THR A 50 -3.55 -27.17 -28.13
CA THR A 50 -4.55 -26.21 -27.65
C THR A 50 -3.94 -24.81 -27.51
N ALA A 51 -2.73 -24.72 -26.97
CA ALA A 51 -1.97 -23.47 -26.88
C ALA A 51 -1.82 -22.82 -28.26
N LYS A 52 -1.39 -23.59 -29.27
CA LYS A 52 -1.19 -23.09 -30.64
C LYS A 52 -2.49 -22.57 -31.25
N ARG A 53 -3.60 -23.31 -31.13
CA ARG A 53 -4.92 -22.86 -31.61
C ARG A 53 -5.36 -21.55 -30.96
N TYR A 54 -5.12 -21.42 -29.65
CA TYR A 54 -5.47 -20.21 -28.92
C TYR A 54 -4.63 -19.01 -29.40
N VAL A 55 -3.30 -19.15 -29.52
CA VAL A 55 -2.48 -18.05 -30.05
C VAL A 55 -2.92 -17.63 -31.45
N THR A 56 -3.21 -18.58 -32.33
CA THR A 56 -3.69 -18.25 -33.69
C THR A 56 -5.01 -17.46 -33.65
N GLN A 57 -5.92 -17.78 -32.73
CA GLN A 57 -7.15 -16.99 -32.55
C GLN A 57 -6.86 -15.58 -32.03
N LEU A 58 -5.93 -15.43 -31.08
CA LEU A 58 -5.53 -14.12 -30.55
C LEU A 58 -4.85 -13.25 -31.62
N GLN A 59 -4.07 -13.83 -32.52
CA GLN A 59 -3.45 -13.13 -33.65
C GLN A 59 -4.49 -12.54 -34.62
N LEU A 60 -5.63 -13.21 -34.81
CA LEU A 60 -6.72 -12.70 -35.65
C LEU A 60 -7.43 -11.50 -35.02
N VAL A 61 -7.54 -11.49 -33.69
CA VAL A 61 -8.25 -10.46 -32.91
C VAL A 61 -7.37 -9.24 -32.70
N TYR A 62 -6.12 -9.45 -32.33
CA TYR A 62 -5.15 -8.41 -32.01
C TYR A 62 -4.10 -8.34 -33.10
N ASN A 63 -4.29 -7.41 -34.02
CA ASN A 63 -3.40 -7.18 -35.14
C ASN A 63 -3.15 -5.67 -35.33
N ASN A 64 -2.48 -5.31 -36.41
CA ASN A 64 -2.16 -3.93 -36.76
C ASN A 64 -3.38 -3.05 -37.06
N THR A 65 -4.49 -3.65 -37.49
CA THR A 65 -5.72 -2.93 -37.85
C THR A 65 -6.64 -2.72 -36.65
N THR A 66 -6.66 -3.65 -35.69
CA THR A 66 -7.51 -3.55 -34.49
C THR A 66 -6.87 -2.72 -33.38
N ILE A 67 -5.54 -2.69 -33.30
CA ILE A 67 -4.82 -1.90 -32.29
C ILE A 67 -4.43 -0.54 -32.89
N PRO A 68 -4.75 0.60 -32.21
CA PRO A 68 -4.37 1.93 -32.69
C PRO A 68 -2.88 2.02 -33.01
N ALA A 69 -2.52 2.51 -34.19
CA ALA A 69 -1.12 2.71 -34.57
C ALA A 69 -0.39 3.59 -33.53
N HIS A 70 0.95 3.44 -33.42
CA HIS A 70 1.82 4.29 -32.58
C HIS A 70 1.63 4.12 -31.07
N ARG A 71 0.86 3.11 -30.63
CA ARG A 71 0.72 2.77 -29.20
C ARG A 71 1.49 1.51 -28.85
N ALA A 72 2.59 1.64 -28.10
CA ALA A 72 3.32 0.49 -27.57
C ALA A 72 2.48 -0.33 -26.57
N TYR A 73 1.51 0.30 -25.92
CA TYR A 73 0.63 -0.34 -24.96
C TYR A 73 -0.83 0.05 -25.21
N HIS A 74 -1.69 -0.95 -25.25
CA HIS A 74 -3.13 -0.80 -25.43
C HIS A 74 -3.86 -1.69 -24.43
N TYR A 75 -4.73 -1.08 -23.62
CA TYR A 75 -5.63 -1.80 -22.74
C TYR A 75 -7.00 -1.95 -23.41
N ASP A 76 -7.37 -3.18 -23.74
CA ASP A 76 -8.71 -3.50 -24.20
C ASP A 76 -9.64 -3.64 -22.99
N ALA A 77 -10.36 -2.55 -22.70
CA ALA A 77 -11.32 -2.49 -21.60
C ALA A 77 -12.55 -3.40 -21.81
N THR A 78 -12.84 -3.82 -23.05
CA THR A 78 -14.00 -4.67 -23.35
C THR A 78 -13.75 -6.13 -22.97
N HIS A 79 -12.55 -6.64 -23.23
CA HIS A 79 -12.17 -8.03 -22.92
C HIS A 79 -11.25 -8.17 -21.69
N ASP A 80 -10.90 -7.04 -21.07
CA ASP A 80 -9.92 -6.93 -19.98
C ASP A 80 -8.59 -7.59 -20.37
N VAL A 81 -7.91 -7.03 -21.38
CA VAL A 81 -6.64 -7.54 -21.91
C VAL A 81 -5.63 -6.41 -22.04
N ASP A 82 -4.43 -6.61 -21.53
CA ASP A 82 -3.30 -5.71 -21.76
C ASP A 82 -2.49 -6.21 -22.96
N VAL A 83 -2.42 -5.40 -24.00
CA VAL A 83 -1.68 -5.69 -25.24
C VAL A 83 -0.47 -4.78 -25.32
N MET A 84 0.71 -5.39 -25.51
CA MET A 84 1.98 -4.70 -25.62
C MET A 84 2.62 -5.03 -26.97
N ARG A 85 3.22 -4.01 -27.58
CA ARG A 85 3.99 -4.12 -28.82
C ARG A 85 5.37 -3.55 -28.57
N THR A 86 6.39 -4.32 -28.92
CA THR A 86 7.78 -3.85 -28.91
C THR A 86 8.33 -4.02 -30.32
N VAL A 87 8.83 -2.93 -30.90
CA VAL A 87 9.46 -2.97 -32.22
C VAL A 87 10.96 -3.14 -32.04
N MET A 88 11.53 -4.07 -32.79
CA MET A 88 12.95 -4.42 -32.77
C MET A 88 13.49 -4.37 -34.20
N THR A 89 14.72 -3.90 -34.34
CA THR A 89 15.45 -3.78 -35.61
C THR A 89 16.61 -4.77 -35.64
N SER A 90 17.06 -5.15 -36.84
CA SER A 90 18.21 -6.06 -36.97
C SER A 90 19.50 -5.52 -36.31
N SER A 91 19.67 -4.19 -36.20
CA SER A 91 20.79 -3.56 -35.48
C SER A 91 20.74 -3.76 -33.97
N ASP A 92 19.58 -4.08 -33.39
CA ASP A 92 19.45 -4.31 -31.96
C ASP A 92 20.15 -5.61 -31.51
N CYS A 93 20.41 -6.53 -32.45
CA CYS A 93 21.06 -7.82 -32.21
C CYS A 93 22.56 -7.72 -31.89
N ASP A 94 23.19 -6.56 -32.08
CA ASP A 94 24.57 -6.31 -31.65
C ASP A 94 24.69 -6.19 -30.12
N ARG A 95 23.56 -6.02 -29.42
CA ARG A 95 23.51 -5.90 -27.96
C ARG A 95 23.52 -7.26 -27.26
N PRO A 96 23.99 -7.35 -26.00
CA PRO A 96 23.92 -8.58 -25.23
C PRO A 96 22.48 -9.14 -25.18
N PRO A 97 22.28 -10.47 -25.31
CA PRO A 97 20.94 -11.07 -25.41
C PRO A 97 19.98 -10.67 -24.28
N LEU A 98 20.51 -10.60 -23.06
CA LEU A 98 19.74 -10.23 -21.87
C LEU A 98 19.30 -8.77 -21.86
N GLN A 99 20.09 -7.86 -22.44
CA GLN A 99 19.74 -6.45 -22.55
C GLN A 99 18.70 -6.25 -23.65
N LEU A 100 18.86 -6.93 -24.78
CA LEU A 100 17.89 -6.90 -25.89
C LEU A 100 16.50 -7.35 -25.43
N LEU A 101 16.41 -8.50 -24.76
CA LEU A 101 15.14 -9.04 -24.30
C LEU A 101 14.48 -8.20 -23.19
N ASN A 102 15.27 -7.44 -22.42
CA ASN A 102 14.78 -6.60 -21.35
C ASN A 102 13.96 -5.41 -21.85
N ASP A 103 14.22 -4.95 -23.08
CA ASP A 103 13.44 -3.88 -23.71
C ASP A 103 12.02 -4.34 -24.07
N ILE A 104 11.75 -5.65 -24.08
CA ILE A 104 10.44 -6.21 -24.36
C ILE A 104 9.55 -6.10 -23.12
N LEU A 105 8.46 -5.36 -23.27
CA LEU A 105 7.45 -5.22 -22.21
C LEU A 105 6.87 -6.58 -21.82
N GLY A 106 6.80 -6.84 -20.51
CA GLY A 106 6.28 -8.10 -19.96
C GLY A 106 7.32 -9.23 -19.82
N ILE A 107 8.60 -8.98 -20.13
CA ILE A 107 9.71 -9.95 -20.03
C ILE A 107 9.81 -10.68 -18.68
N VAL A 108 9.34 -10.06 -17.60
CA VAL A 108 9.30 -10.63 -16.25
C VAL A 108 8.47 -11.91 -16.16
N TYR A 109 7.48 -12.07 -17.05
CA TYR A 109 6.57 -13.23 -17.09
C TYR A 109 6.98 -14.29 -18.11
N PHE A 110 8.09 -14.10 -18.84
CA PHE A 110 8.51 -15.04 -19.88
C PHE A 110 9.28 -16.21 -19.25
N SER A 111 9.02 -17.41 -19.75
CA SER A 111 9.77 -18.60 -19.37
C SER A 111 11.19 -18.59 -19.95
N THR A 112 12.08 -19.39 -19.38
CA THR A 112 13.49 -19.46 -19.82
C THR A 112 13.61 -19.97 -21.26
N ASP A 113 12.82 -20.97 -21.65
CA ASP A 113 12.78 -21.52 -23.01
C ASP A 113 12.26 -20.49 -24.02
N LEU A 114 11.21 -19.74 -23.67
CA LEU A 114 10.68 -18.68 -24.54
C LEU A 114 11.70 -17.59 -24.83
N LYS A 115 12.51 -17.21 -23.83
CA LYS A 115 13.55 -16.19 -23.99
C LYS A 115 14.63 -16.63 -24.99
N LEU A 116 14.99 -17.91 -24.99
CA LEU A 116 15.96 -18.48 -25.93
C LEU A 116 15.37 -18.55 -27.36
N ASP A 117 14.17 -19.13 -27.50
CA ASP A 117 13.45 -19.22 -28.78
C ASP A 117 13.27 -17.82 -29.42
N LEU A 118 12.93 -16.83 -28.60
CA LEU A 118 12.71 -15.45 -29.04
C LEU A 118 14.00 -14.78 -29.50
N PHE A 119 15.11 -14.96 -28.77
CA PHE A 119 16.41 -14.44 -29.18
C PHE A 119 16.87 -15.03 -30.51
N ASP A 120 16.75 -16.35 -30.67
CA ASP A 120 17.10 -17.03 -31.92
C ASP A 120 16.22 -16.53 -33.09
N ARG A 121 14.91 -16.37 -32.87
CA ARG A 121 14.04 -15.85 -33.92
C ARG A 121 14.37 -14.41 -34.31
N LEU A 122 14.71 -13.55 -33.36
CA LEU A 122 15.00 -12.14 -33.62
C LEU A 122 16.38 -11.92 -34.28
N CYS A 123 17.40 -12.68 -33.88
CA CYS A 123 18.78 -12.38 -34.26
C CYS A 123 19.45 -13.42 -35.16
N THR A 124 19.02 -14.68 -35.14
CA THR A 124 19.59 -15.73 -36.02
C THR A 124 18.68 -16.06 -37.20
N ASN A 125 17.56 -15.35 -37.35
CA ASN A 125 16.55 -15.56 -38.41
C ASN A 125 16.13 -17.04 -38.52
N ALA A 126 16.06 -17.74 -37.38
CA ALA A 126 15.60 -19.12 -37.34
C ALA A 126 14.22 -19.24 -38.02
N SER A 127 14.03 -20.23 -38.88
CA SER A 127 12.80 -20.45 -39.66
C SER A 127 11.59 -20.88 -38.82
N GLN A 128 11.69 -20.81 -37.50
CA GLN A 128 10.69 -21.30 -36.56
C GLN A 128 9.80 -20.14 -36.10
N ASP A 129 8.51 -20.19 -36.45
CA ASP A 129 7.54 -19.22 -35.96
C ASP A 129 7.44 -19.30 -34.43
N VAL A 130 7.79 -18.19 -33.77
CA VAL A 130 7.64 -18.02 -32.32
C VAL A 130 6.24 -17.50 -32.06
N ALA A 131 5.34 -18.43 -31.78
CA ALA A 131 4.00 -18.19 -31.27
C ALA A 131 3.77 -19.12 -30.07
N ARG A 132 3.55 -18.55 -28.89
CA ARG A 132 3.48 -19.28 -27.62
C ARG A 132 2.38 -18.72 -26.72
N LEU A 133 1.75 -19.62 -25.98
CA LEU A 133 0.81 -19.31 -24.90
C LEU A 133 1.28 -20.08 -23.67
N TRP A 134 1.25 -19.45 -22.50
CA TRP A 134 1.52 -20.11 -21.24
C TRP A 134 0.60 -19.56 -20.16
N ARG A 135 0.36 -20.38 -19.14
CA ARG A 135 -0.49 -20.03 -17.99
C ARG A 135 0.37 -19.81 -16.76
N VAL A 136 0.03 -18.79 -15.98
CA VAL A 136 0.58 -18.59 -14.64
C VAL A 136 -0.50 -18.88 -13.61
N ASN A 137 -0.18 -19.77 -12.69
CA ASN A 137 -1.04 -20.13 -11.58
C ASN A 137 -0.60 -19.40 -10.30
N PHE A 138 -1.50 -19.34 -9.34
CA PHE A 138 -1.18 -19.03 -7.96
C PHE A 138 -1.66 -20.22 -7.13
N ILE A 139 -0.71 -21.00 -6.61
CA ILE A 139 -0.99 -22.32 -6.02
C ILE A 139 -1.63 -23.20 -7.12
N ASP A 140 -2.83 -23.73 -6.91
CA ASP A 140 -3.53 -24.56 -7.89
C ASP A 140 -4.57 -23.78 -8.72
N SER A 141 -4.67 -22.46 -8.49
CA SER A 141 -5.69 -21.64 -9.10
C SER A 141 -5.14 -20.81 -10.26
N PRO A 142 -5.80 -20.75 -11.43
CA PRO A 142 -5.33 -19.94 -12.56
C PRO A 142 -5.30 -18.45 -12.19
N ALA A 143 -4.18 -17.78 -12.45
CA ALA A 143 -4.03 -16.35 -12.18
C ALA A 143 -4.21 -15.53 -13.46
N PHE A 144 -3.41 -15.81 -14.48
CA PHE A 144 -3.49 -15.15 -15.78
C PHE A 144 -2.87 -16.03 -16.88
N ILE A 145 -3.17 -15.69 -18.12
CA ILE A 145 -2.59 -16.27 -19.32
C ILE A 145 -1.74 -15.20 -20.00
N SER A 146 -0.59 -15.62 -20.53
CA SER A 146 0.24 -14.76 -21.36
C SER A 146 0.43 -15.39 -22.74
N ALA A 147 0.40 -14.56 -23.77
CA ALA A 147 0.61 -14.96 -25.15
C ALA A 147 1.69 -14.09 -25.78
N LEU A 148 2.51 -14.69 -26.64
CA LEU A 148 3.53 -13.98 -27.40
C LEU A 148 3.57 -14.47 -28.84
N TRP A 149 3.69 -13.54 -29.79
CA TRP A 149 4.08 -13.86 -31.15
C TRP A 149 4.92 -12.75 -31.79
N VAL A 150 5.64 -13.11 -32.84
CA VAL A 150 6.50 -12.18 -33.59
C VAL A 150 5.95 -12.01 -35.00
N VAL A 151 5.86 -10.77 -35.47
CA VAL A 151 5.50 -10.42 -36.85
C VAL A 151 6.70 -9.71 -37.49
N SER A 152 7.23 -10.29 -38.56
CA SER A 152 8.36 -9.71 -39.30
C SER A 152 7.87 -8.78 -40.42
N GLY A 153 8.67 -7.77 -40.77
CA GLY A 153 8.42 -6.90 -41.91
C GLY A 153 7.46 -5.74 -41.63
N GLN A 154 7.18 -5.45 -40.36
CA GLN A 154 6.12 -4.50 -40.00
C GLN A 154 6.50 -3.61 -38.83
N ASN A 155 6.40 -2.30 -39.01
CA ASN A 155 6.63 -1.29 -37.98
C ASN A 155 5.31 -0.66 -37.51
N ASP A 156 4.67 -1.28 -36.51
CA ASP A 156 3.37 -0.81 -36.02
C ASP A 156 3.46 0.43 -35.10
N LEU A 157 4.67 0.82 -34.71
CA LEU A 157 4.93 1.95 -33.81
C LEU A 157 5.48 3.19 -34.51
N GLY A 158 6.05 3.05 -35.71
CA GLY A 158 6.59 4.16 -36.48
C GLY A 158 5.98 4.24 -37.87
N SER A 159 5.08 5.20 -38.10
CA SER A 159 4.90 5.87 -39.41
C SER A 159 3.85 6.99 -39.32
N ASN A 160 4.31 8.24 -39.36
CA ASN A 160 3.44 9.43 -39.46
C ASN A 160 2.63 9.50 -40.77
N ASN A 161 2.84 8.57 -41.71
CA ASN A 161 2.08 8.46 -42.94
C ASN A 161 1.32 7.12 -42.98
N SER A 162 0.08 7.18 -43.44
CA SER A 162 -0.91 6.10 -43.54
C SER A 162 -0.52 4.87 -44.40
N THR A 163 0.76 4.72 -44.74
CA THR A 163 1.34 3.52 -45.32
C THR A 163 2.41 3.00 -44.37
N ILE A 164 2.18 1.83 -43.76
CA ILE A 164 3.17 1.13 -42.95
C ILE A 164 4.25 0.63 -43.93
N PRO A 165 5.49 1.15 -43.90
CA PRO A 165 6.54 0.65 -44.77
C PRO A 165 6.84 -0.78 -44.35
N THR A 166 6.74 -1.72 -45.30
CA THR A 166 7.18 -3.10 -45.07
C THR A 166 8.70 -3.17 -45.18
N ASP A 167 9.40 -2.79 -44.10
CA ASP A 167 10.84 -2.98 -43.99
C ASP A 167 11.14 -4.37 -43.45
N SER A 168 11.83 -5.20 -44.25
CA SER A 168 12.24 -6.56 -43.88
C SER A 168 13.12 -6.62 -42.62
N ASN A 169 13.74 -5.49 -42.25
CA ASN A 169 14.66 -5.38 -41.12
C ASN A 169 13.98 -5.02 -39.80
N VAL A 170 12.65 -4.89 -39.78
CA VAL A 170 11.87 -4.55 -38.60
C VAL A 170 10.99 -5.72 -38.20
N THR A 171 10.97 -6.01 -36.90
CA THR A 171 10.13 -7.05 -36.29
C THR A 171 9.32 -6.45 -35.16
N THR A 172 8.03 -6.76 -35.10
CA THR A 172 7.15 -6.37 -34.00
C THR A 172 6.84 -7.59 -33.15
N VAL A 173 7.17 -7.51 -31.86
CA VAL A 173 6.83 -8.52 -30.86
C VAL A 173 5.54 -8.10 -30.17
N TYR A 174 4.54 -8.97 -30.25
CA TYR A 174 3.26 -8.82 -29.57
C TYR A 174 3.25 -9.64 -28.29
N VAL A 175 2.86 -9.02 -27.19
CA VAL A 175 2.75 -9.66 -25.88
C VAL A 175 1.38 -9.33 -25.31
N LEU A 176 0.63 -10.35 -24.90
CA LEU A 176 -0.68 -10.20 -24.28
C LEU A 176 -0.61 -10.68 -22.83
N PHE A 177 -1.26 -9.93 -21.96
CA PHE A 177 -1.54 -10.33 -20.58
C PHE A 177 -3.06 -10.38 -20.40
N ILE A 178 -3.56 -11.57 -20.11
CA ILE A 178 -4.99 -11.88 -20.03
C ILE A 178 -5.28 -12.37 -18.60
N PRO A 179 -5.80 -11.52 -17.71
CA PRO A 179 -6.26 -11.94 -16.39
C PRO A 179 -7.32 -13.03 -16.48
N ASP A 180 -7.27 -13.96 -15.52
CA ASP A 180 -8.28 -15.01 -15.40
C ASP A 180 -9.64 -14.47 -14.90
N VAL A 181 -10.71 -14.99 -15.48
CA VAL A 181 -12.09 -14.59 -15.18
C VAL A 181 -12.60 -15.43 -14.03
N ARG A 182 -12.48 -14.92 -12.80
CA ARG A 182 -13.00 -15.62 -11.61
C ARG A 182 -14.52 -15.73 -11.63
N THR A 183 -15.05 -16.78 -11.01
CA THR A 183 -16.49 -17.02 -10.89
C THR A 183 -17.22 -15.86 -10.19
N MET A 184 -18.48 -15.65 -10.54
CA MET A 184 -19.38 -14.67 -9.96
C MET A 184 -19.49 -14.84 -8.47
N SER A 185 -19.66 -16.07 -8.00
CA SER A 185 -19.73 -16.39 -6.57
C SER A 185 -18.49 -15.88 -5.83
N TRP A 186 -17.30 -16.04 -6.40
CA TRP A 186 -16.06 -15.51 -5.81
C TRP A 186 -16.05 -13.97 -5.79
N ARG A 187 -16.47 -13.32 -6.88
CA ARG A 187 -16.54 -11.84 -6.96
C ARG A 187 -17.52 -11.25 -5.95
N TYR A 188 -18.71 -11.83 -5.82
CA TYR A 188 -19.70 -11.41 -4.83
C TYR A 188 -19.22 -11.66 -3.41
N THR A 189 -18.57 -12.80 -3.15
CA THR A 189 -17.96 -13.10 -1.84
C THR A 189 -16.91 -12.05 -1.48
N LYS A 190 -16.05 -11.69 -2.44
CA LYS A 190 -15.01 -10.66 -2.28
C LYS A 190 -15.62 -9.27 -2.07
N LEU A 191 -16.68 -8.93 -2.80
CA LEU A 191 -17.42 -7.68 -2.59
C LEU A 191 -18.03 -7.63 -1.20
N ALA A 192 -18.72 -8.69 -0.77
CA ALA A 192 -19.32 -8.79 0.56
C ALA A 192 -18.25 -8.64 1.65
N TRP A 193 -17.11 -9.33 1.50
CA TRP A 193 -15.95 -9.17 2.37
C TRP A 193 -15.48 -7.71 2.45
N ARG A 194 -15.31 -7.04 1.32
CA ARG A 194 -14.87 -5.63 1.26
C ARG A 194 -15.89 -4.67 1.86
N LEU A 195 -17.18 -4.90 1.65
CA LEU A 195 -18.26 -4.10 2.26
C LEU A 195 -18.31 -4.30 3.78
N LEU A 196 -18.15 -5.53 4.26
CA LEU A 196 -18.02 -5.84 5.69
C LEU A 196 -16.80 -5.16 6.30
N LEU A 197 -15.67 -5.12 5.59
CA LEU A 197 -14.49 -4.37 6.02
C LEU A 197 -14.78 -2.86 6.07
N CYS A 198 -15.43 -2.29 5.05
CA CYS A 198 -15.81 -0.87 5.05
C CYS A 198 -16.69 -0.52 6.26
N LEU A 199 -17.72 -1.34 6.53
CA LEU A 199 -18.61 -1.16 7.67
C LEU A 199 -17.86 -1.26 9.00
N SER A 200 -17.00 -2.27 9.13
CA SER A 200 -16.21 -2.48 10.34
C SER A 200 -15.24 -1.32 10.60
N LEU A 201 -14.62 -0.77 9.55
CA LEU A 201 -13.78 0.42 9.62
C LEU A 201 -14.57 1.66 10.02
N ALA A 202 -15.76 1.86 9.44
CA ALA A 202 -16.64 2.97 9.80
C ALA A 202 -17.05 2.91 11.28
N VAL A 203 -17.49 1.75 11.76
CA VAL A 203 -17.82 1.53 13.18
C VAL A 203 -16.60 1.77 14.07
N LEU A 204 -15.42 1.28 13.67
CA LEU A 204 -14.19 1.47 14.44
C LEU A 204 -13.80 2.96 14.56
N ILE A 205 -13.85 3.70 13.45
CA ILE A 205 -13.54 5.14 13.42
C ILE A 205 -14.57 5.93 14.24
N VAL A 206 -15.86 5.63 14.07
CA VAL A 206 -16.92 6.32 14.81
C VAL A 206 -16.75 6.11 16.32
N THR A 207 -16.62 4.86 16.75
CA THR A 207 -16.54 4.50 18.18
C THR A 207 -15.22 4.87 18.83
N SER A 208 -14.10 4.82 18.10
CA SER A 208 -12.76 4.99 18.66
C SER A 208 -12.20 6.39 18.48
N TYR A 209 -12.74 7.19 17.55
CA TYR A 209 -12.21 8.51 17.23
C TYR A 209 -13.27 9.62 17.23
N ILE A 210 -14.35 9.46 16.48
CA ILE A 210 -15.36 10.53 16.32
C ILE A 210 -16.14 10.76 17.62
N CYS A 211 -16.70 9.72 18.25
CA CYS A 211 -17.44 9.88 19.52
C CYS A 211 -16.59 10.50 20.63
N PRO A 212 -15.34 10.03 20.89
CA PRO A 212 -14.45 10.71 21.84
C PRO A 212 -14.14 12.17 21.47
N LEU A 213 -14.02 12.50 20.18
CA LEU A 213 -13.77 13.87 19.74
C LEU A 213 -14.96 14.80 20.03
N TRP A 214 -16.20 14.32 19.83
CA TRP A 214 -17.40 15.06 20.21
C TRP A 214 -17.51 15.28 21.71
N GLN A 215 -17.15 14.28 22.51
CA GLN A 215 -17.08 14.40 23.96
C GLN A 215 -16.05 15.46 24.38
N LEU A 216 -14.86 15.46 23.77
CA LEU A 216 -13.84 16.48 24.02
C LEU A 216 -14.37 17.88 23.72
N LYS A 217 -15.04 18.06 22.58
CA LYS A 217 -15.65 19.34 22.21
C LYS A 217 -16.64 19.82 23.29
N GLY A 218 -17.58 18.96 23.71
CA GLY A 218 -18.55 19.31 24.75
C GLY A 218 -17.92 19.66 26.10
N ASN A 219 -16.83 18.99 26.45
CA ASN A 219 -16.08 19.28 27.68
C ASN A 219 -15.34 20.63 27.60
N LEU A 220 -14.75 20.96 26.46
CA LEU A 220 -14.01 22.22 26.25
C LEU A 220 -14.92 23.45 26.20
N GLU A 221 -16.20 23.28 25.87
CA GLU A 221 -17.22 24.34 25.95
C GLU A 221 -17.56 24.69 27.40
N ARG A 222 -17.32 23.78 28.36
CA ARG A 222 -17.77 23.92 29.76
C ARG A 222 -16.64 24.04 30.78
N TYR A 223 -15.47 23.48 30.47
CA TYR A 223 -14.37 23.34 31.41
C TYR A 223 -13.04 23.76 30.81
N ALA A 224 -12.11 24.21 31.66
CA ALA A 224 -10.76 24.54 31.24
C ALA A 224 -9.95 23.27 30.92
N VAL A 225 -9.02 23.38 29.97
CA VAL A 225 -8.16 22.26 29.51
C VAL A 225 -7.22 21.76 30.62
N VAL A 226 -6.68 22.66 31.43
CA VAL A 226 -5.73 22.31 32.51
C VAL A 226 -6.19 23.05 33.77
N ALA A 227 -6.22 22.36 34.91
CA ALA A 227 -6.41 23.03 36.19
C ALA A 227 -5.29 24.06 36.39
N PRO A 228 -5.59 25.30 36.82
CA PRO A 228 -4.54 26.25 37.17
C PRO A 228 -3.64 25.62 38.23
N SER A 229 -2.39 25.33 37.87
CA SER A 229 -1.47 24.65 38.77
C SER A 229 -1.22 25.54 40.01
N PRO A 230 -1.34 25.01 41.24
CA PRO A 230 -1.12 25.77 42.47
C PRO A 230 0.37 26.09 42.74
N VAL A 231 1.31 25.53 41.96
CA VAL A 231 2.75 25.61 42.24
C VAL A 231 3.46 26.81 41.60
N SER A 232 2.80 27.59 40.75
CA SER A 232 3.37 28.85 40.24
C SER A 232 2.96 30.03 41.14
N GLN A 233 3.31 29.92 42.42
CA GLN A 233 3.07 30.95 43.43
C GLN A 233 4.42 31.43 43.99
N LYS A 234 5.14 32.21 43.17
CA LYS A 234 6.06 33.28 43.58
C LYS A 234 6.86 33.75 42.38
N GLY A 235 6.61 34.97 41.88
CA GLY A 235 7.71 35.79 41.39
C GLY A 235 7.57 36.60 40.11
N SER A 236 6.59 36.41 39.22
CA SER A 236 6.50 37.27 38.02
C SER A 236 5.13 37.95 37.88
N ASN A 237 5.16 39.28 37.74
CA ASN A 237 4.04 40.15 37.41
C ASN A 237 3.53 39.94 35.96
N GLU A 238 3.51 38.71 35.48
CA GLU A 238 3.00 38.38 34.17
C GLU A 238 1.48 38.24 34.28
N ARG A 239 0.81 39.27 33.77
CA ARG A 239 -0.65 39.37 33.65
C ARG A 239 -1.17 38.07 33.03
N ARG A 240 -1.69 37.13 33.84
CA ARG A 240 -2.28 35.86 33.40
C ARG A 240 -3.35 36.19 32.36
N ARG A 241 -3.03 36.07 31.08
CA ARG A 241 -3.99 36.25 29.99
C ARG A 241 -4.97 35.09 30.07
N ARG A 242 -6.19 35.39 30.50
CA ARG A 242 -7.27 34.40 30.64
C ARG A 242 -7.61 33.87 29.25
N VAL A 243 -7.61 32.56 29.09
CA VAL A 243 -8.07 31.90 27.87
C VAL A 243 -9.59 32.04 27.78
N VAL A 244 -10.08 32.61 26.68
CA VAL A 244 -11.50 32.85 26.41
C VAL A 244 -12.03 31.94 25.31
N ARG A 245 -11.17 31.53 24.37
CA ARG A 245 -11.54 30.69 23.23
C ARG A 245 -10.54 29.55 23.04
N TYR A 246 -11.04 28.38 22.68
CA TYR A 246 -10.23 27.23 22.30
C TYR A 246 -10.44 26.90 20.81
N ASN A 247 -9.35 26.73 20.06
CA ASN A 247 -9.39 26.12 18.74
C ASN A 247 -8.75 24.73 18.81
N VAL A 248 -9.48 23.72 18.37
CA VAL A 248 -9.00 22.34 18.35
C VAL A 248 -8.49 21.99 16.96
N VAL A 249 -7.20 21.70 16.87
CA VAL A 249 -6.57 21.11 15.70
C VAL A 249 -6.64 19.60 15.82
N VAL A 250 -7.48 19.01 14.97
CA VAL A 250 -7.80 17.59 14.97
C VAL A 250 -6.73 16.80 14.21
N GLY A 251 -6.30 15.65 14.77
CA GLY A 251 -5.35 14.72 14.14
C GLY A 251 -5.95 13.89 13.00
N GLU A 252 -5.20 12.88 12.53
CA GLU A 252 -5.70 11.89 11.56
C GLU A 252 -6.10 10.56 12.25
N PRO A 253 -7.19 9.90 11.82
CA PRO A 253 -7.70 8.69 12.46
C PRO A 253 -6.89 7.41 12.14
N SER A 254 -5.92 7.47 11.22
CA SER A 254 -5.21 6.32 10.66
C SER A 254 -4.63 5.39 11.73
N CYS A 255 -4.03 5.94 12.79
CA CYS A 255 -3.42 5.14 13.85
C CYS A 255 -4.46 4.30 14.63
N PHE A 256 -5.69 4.78 14.80
CA PHE A 256 -6.73 4.00 15.52
C PHE A 256 -7.12 2.74 14.77
N VAL A 257 -7.11 2.79 13.45
CA VAL A 257 -7.38 1.62 12.59
C VAL A 257 -6.20 0.66 12.60
N LEU A 258 -4.98 1.18 12.41
CA LEU A 258 -3.75 0.37 12.30
C LEU A 258 -3.37 -0.35 13.61
N THR A 259 -3.91 0.08 14.75
CA THR A 259 -3.73 -0.62 16.04
C THR A 259 -4.56 -1.90 16.18
N LYS A 260 -5.35 -2.28 15.19
CA LYS A 260 -6.12 -3.52 15.21
C LYS A 260 -5.46 -4.55 14.29
N PRO A 261 -4.72 -5.55 14.83
CA PRO A 261 -3.99 -6.53 14.00
C PRO A 261 -4.87 -7.26 12.99
N TRP A 262 -6.12 -7.57 13.37
CA TRP A 262 -7.07 -8.24 12.48
C TRP A 262 -7.40 -7.41 11.23
N VAL A 263 -7.42 -6.06 11.32
CA VAL A 263 -7.66 -5.18 10.17
C VAL A 263 -6.51 -5.32 9.18
N CYS A 264 -5.27 -5.23 9.66
CA CYS A 264 -4.08 -5.35 8.82
C CYS A 264 -4.03 -6.71 8.11
N ILE A 265 -4.29 -7.79 8.86
CA ILE A 265 -4.35 -9.16 8.33
C ILE A 265 -5.46 -9.29 7.27
N ALA A 266 -6.65 -8.73 7.52
CA ALA A 266 -7.76 -8.78 6.57
C ALA A 266 -7.45 -8.08 5.25
N PHE A 267 -6.76 -6.93 5.29
CA PHE A 267 -6.30 -6.24 4.07
C PHE A 267 -5.19 -7.01 3.34
N ALA A 268 -4.24 -7.59 4.09
CA ALA A 268 -3.19 -8.43 3.49
C ALA A 268 -3.79 -9.67 2.81
N ALA A 269 -4.78 -10.31 3.43
CA ALA A 269 -5.52 -11.43 2.86
C ALA A 269 -6.30 -11.03 1.60
N ASP A 270 -6.98 -9.87 1.61
CA ASP A 270 -7.67 -9.36 0.41
C ASP A 270 -6.70 -9.12 -0.76
N LEU A 271 -5.48 -8.65 -0.48
CA LEU A 271 -4.45 -8.45 -1.50
C LEU A 271 -3.94 -9.79 -2.06
N LEU A 272 -3.71 -10.79 -1.21
CA LEU A 272 -3.35 -12.16 -1.63
C LEU A 272 -4.46 -12.85 -2.43
N ALA A 273 -5.72 -12.55 -2.14
CA ALA A 273 -6.87 -13.00 -2.94
C ALA A 273 -6.99 -12.28 -4.31
N SER A 274 -6.11 -11.31 -4.59
CA SER A 274 -6.14 -10.43 -5.76
C SER A 274 -4.83 -10.45 -6.56
N THR A 275 -4.06 -11.54 -6.48
CA THR A 275 -2.71 -11.65 -7.05
C THR A 275 -2.64 -11.42 -8.55
N LEU A 276 -3.66 -11.82 -9.31
CA LEU A 276 -3.73 -11.57 -10.77
C LEU A 276 -3.71 -10.08 -11.12
N TYR A 277 -4.39 -9.25 -10.34
CA TYR A 277 -4.38 -7.79 -10.52
C TYR A 277 -3.12 -7.14 -9.96
N VAL A 278 -2.43 -7.77 -9.00
CA VAL A 278 -1.09 -7.35 -8.56
C VAL A 278 -0.11 -7.52 -9.73
N ALA A 279 -0.14 -8.66 -10.42
CA ALA A 279 0.68 -8.88 -11.61
C ALA A 279 0.35 -7.87 -12.73
N GLN A 280 -0.93 -7.64 -13.01
CA GLN A 280 -1.35 -6.61 -13.97
C GLN A 280 -0.85 -5.21 -13.58
N ALA A 281 -0.89 -4.85 -12.30
CA ALA A 281 -0.39 -3.57 -11.81
C ALA A 281 1.13 -3.44 -11.96
N CYS A 282 1.90 -4.50 -11.68
CA CYS A 282 3.35 -4.54 -11.94
C CYS A 282 3.66 -4.27 -13.42
N LEU A 283 2.88 -4.87 -14.33
CA LEU A 283 3.02 -4.66 -15.77
C LEU A 283 2.72 -3.22 -16.18
N ARG A 284 1.63 -2.63 -15.65
CA ARG A 284 1.23 -1.24 -15.91
C ARG A 284 2.24 -0.22 -15.39
N VAL A 285 2.92 -0.52 -14.29
CA VAL A 285 3.99 0.35 -13.74
C VAL A 285 5.24 0.37 -14.63
N CYS A 286 5.47 -0.66 -15.45
CA CYS A 286 6.54 -0.63 -16.45
C CYS A 286 6.19 0.23 -17.69
N GLN A 287 4.93 0.69 -17.83
CA GLN A 287 4.47 1.49 -18.97
C GLN A 287 4.69 2.99 -18.75
N THR A 288 5.88 3.49 -19.09
CA THR A 288 6.19 4.93 -18.96
C THR A 288 5.53 5.81 -20.02
N THR A 289 5.07 5.22 -21.13
CA THR A 289 4.40 5.94 -22.23
C THR A 289 2.98 6.38 -21.88
N SER A 290 2.30 5.66 -20.99
CA SER A 290 0.94 5.99 -20.53
C SER A 290 0.93 6.31 -19.04
N LEU A 291 1.06 7.61 -18.73
CA LEU A 291 1.08 8.11 -17.35
C LEU A 291 -0.16 7.69 -16.54
N LEU A 292 -1.32 7.54 -17.19
CA LEU A 292 -2.54 7.09 -16.53
C LEU A 292 -2.41 5.65 -16.02
N HIS A 293 -1.95 4.72 -16.85
CA HIS A 293 -1.80 3.32 -16.46
C HIS A 293 -0.67 3.14 -15.44
N PHE A 294 0.41 3.92 -15.60
CA PHE A 294 1.46 4.01 -14.59
C PHE A 294 0.91 4.46 -13.23
N ALA A 295 0.09 5.51 -13.20
CA ALA A 295 -0.52 6.02 -11.98
C ALA A 295 -1.51 5.02 -11.37
N LEU A 296 -2.34 4.37 -12.19
CA LEU A 296 -3.28 3.33 -11.74
C LEU A 296 -2.54 2.12 -11.16
N GLY A 297 -1.48 1.66 -11.84
CA GLY A 297 -0.63 0.57 -11.34
C GLY A 297 0.07 0.93 -10.03
N THR A 298 0.61 2.14 -9.93
CA THR A 298 1.25 2.65 -8.69
C THR A 298 0.25 2.76 -7.55
N LEU A 299 -0.95 3.30 -7.81
CA LEU A 299 -2.02 3.41 -6.82
C LEU A 299 -2.45 2.02 -6.32
N TYR A 300 -2.57 1.04 -7.22
CA TYR A 300 -2.92 -0.33 -6.86
C TYR A 300 -1.82 -0.99 -6.02
N LEU A 301 -0.55 -0.86 -6.42
CA LEU A 301 0.60 -1.39 -5.68
C LEU A 301 0.81 -0.70 -4.32
N GLY A 302 0.30 0.52 -4.12
CA GLY A 302 0.28 1.17 -2.81
C GLY A 302 -0.45 0.34 -1.73
N ARG A 303 -1.34 -0.58 -2.11
CA ARG A 303 -2.01 -1.52 -1.19
C ARG A 303 -1.03 -2.51 -0.54
N THR A 304 0.18 -2.67 -1.06
CA THR A 304 1.20 -3.55 -0.48
C THR A 304 1.68 -3.11 0.90
N VAL A 305 1.45 -1.85 1.28
CA VAL A 305 1.71 -1.32 2.63
C VAL A 305 1.06 -2.16 3.75
N TRP A 306 -0.03 -2.86 3.45
CA TRP A 306 -0.72 -3.69 4.43
C TRP A 306 0.11 -4.89 4.88
N PHE A 307 1.05 -5.39 4.07
CA PHE A 307 2.05 -6.36 4.53
C PHE A 307 2.98 -5.74 5.58
N SER A 308 3.44 -4.51 5.34
CA SER A 308 4.27 -3.76 6.30
C SER A 308 3.52 -3.52 7.62
N TYR A 309 2.25 -3.10 7.57
CA TYR A 309 1.44 -2.91 8.78
C TYR A 309 1.15 -4.22 9.53
N THR A 310 0.92 -5.31 8.79
CA THR A 310 0.74 -6.64 9.39
C THR A 310 2.01 -7.10 10.09
N ALA A 311 3.18 -6.91 9.47
CA ALA A 311 4.46 -7.21 10.08
C ALA A 311 4.67 -6.40 11.38
N LEU A 312 4.40 -5.09 11.37
CA LEU A 312 4.51 -4.25 12.57
C LEU A 312 3.54 -4.69 13.68
N ALA A 313 2.31 -5.07 13.34
CA ALA A 313 1.33 -5.58 14.30
C ALA A 313 1.78 -6.92 14.90
N SER A 314 2.26 -7.85 14.09
CA SER A 314 2.76 -9.16 14.55
C SER A 314 4.02 -9.03 15.42
N VAL A 315 4.97 -8.18 15.02
CA VAL A 315 6.16 -7.89 15.81
C VAL A 315 5.80 -7.24 17.14
N ASN A 316 4.80 -6.35 17.19
CA ASN A 316 4.33 -5.77 18.46
C ASN A 316 3.84 -6.84 19.44
N VAL A 317 3.05 -7.81 18.97
CA VAL A 317 2.56 -8.92 19.80
C VAL A 317 3.74 -9.74 20.33
N ALA A 318 4.71 -10.07 19.48
CA ALA A 318 5.91 -10.82 19.89
C ALA A 318 6.76 -10.06 20.92
N LEU A 319 7.01 -8.77 20.69
CA LEU A 319 7.78 -7.93 21.61
C LEU A 319 7.10 -7.75 22.95
N LYS A 320 5.77 -7.61 22.98
CA LYS A 320 5.02 -7.58 24.24
C LYS A 320 5.08 -8.91 24.96
N ARG A 321 4.96 -10.03 24.25
CA ARG A 321 5.09 -11.37 24.84
C ARG A 321 6.47 -11.59 25.47
N TRP A 322 7.53 -11.04 24.85
CA TRP A 322 8.90 -11.17 25.34
C TRP A 322 9.41 -9.98 26.19
N GLN A 323 8.57 -8.99 26.50
CA GLN A 323 8.93 -7.76 27.21
C GLN A 323 10.10 -6.96 26.58
N LYS A 324 10.32 -7.07 25.26
CA LYS A 324 11.41 -6.41 24.53
C LYS A 324 10.99 -5.13 23.77
N CYS A 325 9.92 -4.47 24.22
CA CYS A 325 9.37 -3.27 23.54
C CYS A 325 10.39 -2.12 23.40
N HIS A 326 11.45 -2.10 24.20
CA HIS A 326 12.52 -1.09 24.14
C HIS A 326 13.50 -1.28 22.97
N TRP A 327 13.49 -2.44 22.29
CA TRP A 327 14.42 -2.74 21.19
C TRP A 327 14.04 -2.06 19.87
N ILE A 328 12.76 -1.70 19.69
CA ILE A 328 12.25 -1.16 18.44
C ILE A 328 11.80 0.29 18.62
N ARG A 329 12.08 1.10 17.60
CA ARG A 329 11.53 2.45 17.48
C ARG A 329 10.25 2.41 16.65
N PRO A 330 9.21 3.16 17.04
CA PRO A 330 7.94 3.17 16.31
C PRO A 330 8.10 3.73 14.91
N ALA A 331 7.50 3.07 13.92
CA ALA A 331 7.47 3.50 12.54
C ALA A 331 6.30 4.48 12.32
N ASN A 332 6.55 5.58 11.62
CA ASN A 332 5.50 6.53 11.27
C ASN A 332 4.65 5.99 10.12
N THR A 333 3.34 5.92 10.34
CA THR A 333 2.38 5.27 9.45
C THR A 333 2.23 6.00 8.13
N THR A 334 2.23 7.33 8.14
CA THR A 334 2.07 8.18 6.96
C THR A 334 3.31 8.13 6.08
N VAL A 335 4.50 8.21 6.68
CA VAL A 335 5.77 8.06 5.94
C VAL A 335 5.89 6.65 5.37
N LEU A 336 5.45 5.62 6.12
CA LEU A 336 5.42 4.25 5.62
C LEU A 336 4.44 4.08 4.45
N ALA A 337 3.27 4.70 4.48
CA ALA A 337 2.32 4.68 3.37
C ALA A 337 2.86 5.38 2.12
N ILE A 338 3.47 6.56 2.28
CA ILE A 338 4.12 7.28 1.18
C ILE A 338 5.28 6.44 0.63
N ALA A 339 6.12 5.90 1.51
CA ALA A 339 7.22 5.03 1.13
C ALA A 339 6.69 3.82 0.36
N ALA A 340 5.67 3.11 0.84
CA ALA A 340 5.10 1.96 0.14
C ALA A 340 4.46 2.32 -1.20
N GLY A 341 3.81 3.48 -1.33
CA GLY A 341 3.28 3.95 -2.62
C GLY A 341 4.38 4.27 -3.63
N VAL A 342 5.41 5.01 -3.19
CA VAL A 342 6.56 5.34 -4.04
C VAL A 342 7.37 4.09 -4.37
N VAL A 343 7.71 3.27 -3.37
CA VAL A 343 8.42 1.98 -3.52
C VAL A 343 7.63 1.05 -4.43
N GLY A 344 6.33 0.89 -4.18
CA GLY A 344 5.48 0.00 -4.96
C GLY A 344 5.48 0.34 -6.45
N GLY A 345 5.42 1.61 -6.84
CA GLY A 345 5.51 1.99 -8.25
C GLY A 345 6.96 2.07 -8.76
N THR A 346 7.73 3.00 -8.21
CA THR A 346 9.05 3.35 -8.77
C THR A 346 10.08 2.24 -8.63
N ILE A 347 10.13 1.54 -7.49
CA ILE A 347 11.10 0.44 -7.33
C ILE A 347 10.70 -0.74 -8.19
N THR A 348 9.41 -1.04 -8.34
CA THR A 348 8.97 -2.10 -9.27
C THR A 348 9.31 -1.76 -10.72
N ASN A 349 9.20 -0.49 -11.13
CA ASN A 349 9.67 -0.05 -12.44
C ASN A 349 11.20 -0.26 -12.60
N VAL A 350 12.00 0.16 -11.62
CA VAL A 350 13.46 -0.02 -11.63
C VAL A 350 13.85 -1.50 -11.63
N GLN A 351 13.16 -2.34 -10.85
CA GLN A 351 13.33 -3.79 -10.84
C GLN A 351 13.01 -4.39 -12.21
N GLY A 352 11.98 -3.87 -12.88
CA GLY A 352 11.59 -4.25 -14.24
C GLY A 352 12.62 -3.89 -15.30
N GLN A 353 13.56 -2.97 -15.01
CA GLN A 353 14.63 -2.57 -15.91
C GLN A 353 15.98 -3.25 -15.60
N TRP A 354 16.10 -3.96 -14.48
CA TRP A 354 17.39 -4.49 -14.02
C TRP A 354 17.53 -6.00 -14.32
N PRO A 355 18.33 -6.42 -15.33
CA PRO A 355 18.34 -7.81 -15.80
C PRO A 355 18.64 -8.90 -14.76
N PRO A 356 19.59 -8.72 -13.80
CA PRO A 356 19.84 -9.71 -12.77
C PRO A 356 18.63 -9.97 -11.87
N ILE A 357 17.83 -8.93 -11.56
CA ILE A 357 16.61 -9.09 -10.76
C ILE A 357 15.55 -9.86 -11.54
N LEU A 358 15.40 -9.56 -12.84
CA LEU A 358 14.48 -10.30 -13.70
C LEU A 358 14.86 -11.78 -13.84
N GLN A 359 16.16 -12.10 -13.84
CA GLN A 359 16.61 -13.50 -13.81
C GLN A 359 16.20 -14.20 -12.52
N VAL A 360 16.30 -13.52 -11.37
CA VAL A 360 15.80 -14.05 -10.09
C VAL A 360 14.30 -14.29 -10.15
N TYR A 361 13.50 -13.36 -10.69
CA TYR A 361 12.06 -13.58 -10.85
C TYR A 361 11.73 -14.72 -11.80
N THR A 362 12.44 -14.82 -12.92
CA THR A 362 12.27 -15.92 -13.87
C THR A 362 12.57 -17.25 -13.19
N TRP A 363 13.67 -17.32 -12.43
CA TRP A 363 14.02 -18.51 -11.65
C TRP A 363 12.93 -18.88 -10.64
N LEU A 364 12.40 -17.90 -9.90
CA LEU A 364 11.32 -18.11 -8.93
C LEU A 364 10.03 -18.64 -9.58
N PHE A 365 9.64 -18.11 -10.75
CA PHE A 365 8.47 -18.62 -11.48
C PHE A 365 8.68 -20.04 -12.03
N MET A 366 9.93 -20.39 -12.34
CA MET A 366 10.28 -21.69 -12.94
C MET A 366 10.43 -22.81 -11.90
N LEU A 367 10.60 -22.50 -10.60
CA LEU A 367 10.73 -23.49 -9.51
C LEU A 367 9.58 -24.52 -9.49
N HIS A 368 8.38 -24.09 -9.84
CA HIS A 368 7.22 -24.96 -9.99
C HIS A 368 6.58 -24.73 -11.36
N SER A 369 7.27 -25.16 -12.41
CA SER A 369 6.78 -25.11 -13.78
C SER A 369 6.42 -26.50 -14.31
N ARG A 370 5.46 -26.56 -15.22
CA ARG A 370 5.15 -27.77 -16.00
C ARG A 370 5.50 -27.54 -17.47
N GLN A 371 6.19 -28.52 -18.03
CA GLN A 371 6.64 -28.51 -19.42
C GLN A 371 5.91 -29.59 -20.23
N ASP A 372 5.60 -29.28 -21.48
CA ASP A 372 5.12 -30.23 -22.49
C ASP A 372 6.09 -30.18 -23.67
N THR A 373 6.71 -31.31 -24.01
CA THR A 373 7.63 -31.43 -25.17
C THR A 373 8.71 -30.34 -25.17
N ASN A 374 9.41 -30.16 -24.03
CA ASN A 374 10.43 -29.13 -23.78
C ASN A 374 9.97 -27.66 -23.84
N GLN A 375 8.66 -27.40 -23.90
CA GLN A 375 8.10 -26.05 -23.87
C GLN A 375 7.37 -25.82 -22.55
N THR A 376 7.62 -24.69 -21.91
CA THR A 376 6.97 -24.34 -20.65
C THR A 376 5.54 -23.90 -20.91
N MET A 377 4.57 -24.66 -20.38
CA MET A 377 3.15 -24.42 -20.57
C MET A 377 2.52 -23.77 -19.33
N GLN A 378 3.07 -24.06 -18.14
CA GLN A 378 2.54 -23.56 -16.87
C GLN A 378 3.67 -23.13 -15.93
N MET A 379 3.48 -22.02 -15.24
CA MET A 379 4.38 -21.48 -14.22
C MET A 379 3.57 -21.18 -12.94
N ASP A 380 4.22 -21.11 -11.78
CA ASP A 380 3.57 -20.74 -10.52
C ASP A 380 4.16 -19.44 -9.96
N SER A 381 3.29 -18.57 -9.49
CA SER A 381 3.62 -17.26 -8.93
C SER A 381 3.77 -17.28 -7.40
N ILE A 382 3.58 -18.41 -6.72
CA ILE A 382 3.61 -18.50 -5.25
C ILE A 382 4.92 -17.95 -4.65
N PHE A 383 6.07 -18.37 -5.17
CA PHE A 383 7.38 -17.95 -4.64
C PHE A 383 7.65 -16.47 -4.89
N VAL A 384 7.26 -15.96 -6.06
CA VAL A 384 7.40 -14.54 -6.40
C VAL A 384 6.54 -13.69 -5.46
N ASN A 385 5.29 -14.09 -5.23
CA ASN A 385 4.39 -13.40 -4.29
C ASN A 385 4.92 -13.45 -2.86
N LEU A 386 5.52 -14.56 -2.42
CA LEU A 386 6.12 -14.68 -1.10
C LEU A 386 7.31 -13.74 -0.94
N VAL A 387 8.25 -13.73 -1.91
CA VAL A 387 9.39 -12.81 -1.90
C VAL A 387 8.93 -11.35 -1.91
N PHE A 388 7.92 -11.03 -2.71
CA PHE A 388 7.33 -9.70 -2.76
C PHE A 388 6.70 -9.28 -1.43
N ALA A 389 5.88 -10.16 -0.81
CA ALA A 389 5.28 -9.91 0.50
C ALA A 389 6.36 -9.75 1.58
N MET A 390 7.38 -10.60 1.60
CA MET A 390 8.51 -10.50 2.54
C MET A 390 9.26 -9.18 2.38
N THR A 391 9.54 -8.76 1.14
CA THR A 391 10.19 -7.46 0.86
C THR A 391 9.38 -6.31 1.47
N MET A 392 8.05 -6.35 1.33
CA MET A 392 7.16 -5.34 1.91
C MET A 392 7.07 -5.43 3.44
N CYS A 393 7.20 -6.61 4.03
CA CYS A 393 7.32 -6.78 5.49
C CYS A 393 8.60 -6.14 6.06
N TYR A 394 9.69 -6.09 5.30
CA TYR A 394 10.96 -5.45 5.71
C TYR A 394 10.98 -3.92 5.52
N LEU A 395 10.07 -3.36 4.72
CA LEU A 395 10.01 -1.92 4.43
C LEU A 395 10.04 -1.01 5.68
N PRO A 396 9.31 -1.30 6.79
CA PRO A 396 9.38 -0.48 7.99
C PRO A 396 10.78 -0.35 8.58
N ALA A 397 11.57 -1.43 8.57
CA ALA A 397 12.94 -1.40 9.08
C ALA A 397 13.82 -0.44 8.26
N GLY A 398 13.66 -0.44 6.93
CA GLY A 398 14.32 0.51 6.04
C GLY A 398 13.93 1.96 6.31
N VAL A 399 12.62 2.23 6.45
CA VAL A 399 12.11 3.59 6.73
C VAL A 399 12.60 4.11 8.09
N VAL A 400 12.60 3.27 9.13
CA VAL A 400 13.09 3.64 10.47
C VAL A 400 14.60 3.88 10.44
N GLY A 401 15.37 3.02 9.76
CA GLY A 401 16.81 3.17 9.59
C GLY A 401 17.19 4.48 8.86
N GLY A 402 16.53 4.77 7.73
CA GLY A 402 16.79 5.99 6.94
C GLY A 402 16.52 7.28 7.73
N ARG A 403 15.46 7.32 8.54
CA ARG A 403 15.17 8.51 9.37
C ARG A 403 16.20 8.75 10.47
N ALA A 404 16.82 7.70 11.01
CA ALA A 404 17.87 7.84 12.01
C ALA A 404 19.12 8.52 11.43
N VAL A 405 19.42 8.28 10.15
CA VAL A 405 20.52 8.94 9.42
C VAL A 405 20.18 10.41 9.13
N CYS A 406 19.00 10.70 8.56
CA CYS A 406 18.61 12.08 8.24
C CYS A 406 18.50 13.00 9.48
N ARG A 407 18.05 12.50 10.62
CA ARG A 407 18.00 13.30 11.86
C ARG A 407 19.37 13.66 12.43
N ARG A 408 20.41 12.87 12.15
CA ARG A 408 21.79 13.25 12.53
C ARG A 408 22.32 14.42 11.70
N LEU A 409 21.77 14.62 10.50
CA LEU A 409 22.20 15.66 9.57
C LEU A 409 21.43 16.98 9.76
N CYS A 410 20.16 16.92 10.20
CA CYS A 410 19.32 18.11 10.38
C CYS A 410 19.00 18.35 11.87
N THR A 411 19.88 19.08 12.58
CA THR A 411 19.54 19.68 13.87
C THR A 411 19.17 21.15 13.67
N VAL A 412 17.86 21.42 13.57
CA VAL A 412 17.36 22.81 13.54
C VAL A 412 17.01 23.22 14.97
N ARG A 413 17.71 24.24 15.47
CA ARG A 413 17.39 25.00 16.68
C ARG A 413 16.34 26.05 16.32
N GLY A 414 15.19 26.02 16.98
CA GLY A 414 14.19 27.08 16.89
C GLY A 414 13.67 27.40 18.29
N GLY A 415 14.01 28.58 18.79
CA GLY A 415 13.53 29.13 20.05
C GLY A 415 12.38 30.11 19.80
N VAL A 416 11.27 29.87 20.49
CA VAL A 416 10.20 30.85 20.77
C VAL A 416 9.63 30.46 22.14
N ASP A 417 9.45 31.44 23.02
CA ASP A 417 8.88 31.26 24.36
C ASP A 417 7.35 31.03 24.29
N LEU A 418 6.95 29.84 23.88
CA LEU A 418 5.59 29.31 24.00
C LEU A 418 5.52 28.37 25.18
N VAL A 419 4.54 28.57 26.07
CA VAL A 419 4.26 27.63 27.15
C VAL A 419 3.51 26.43 26.57
N PHE A 420 4.25 25.35 26.30
CA PHE A 420 3.69 24.07 25.88
C PHE A 420 3.22 23.28 27.10
N HIS A 421 1.92 22.98 27.15
CA HIS A 421 1.35 22.07 28.14
C HIS A 421 1.05 20.71 27.51
N GLY A 422 1.21 19.64 28.28
CA GLY A 422 0.97 18.27 27.85
C GLY A 422 2.17 17.55 27.22
N GLY A 423 1.97 16.30 26.81
CA GLY A 423 3.03 15.40 26.33
C GLY A 423 3.58 14.45 27.41
N SER A 424 2.95 14.41 28.58
CA SER A 424 3.21 13.46 29.66
C SER A 424 3.26 12.00 29.15
N ILE A 425 2.30 11.65 28.29
CA ILE A 425 2.20 10.35 27.62
C ILE A 425 3.36 10.09 26.63
N ALA A 426 3.81 11.12 25.91
CA ALA A 426 4.91 10.98 24.96
C ALA A 426 6.25 10.74 25.68
N THR A 427 6.44 11.39 26.84
CA THR A 427 7.59 11.17 27.72
C THR A 427 7.54 9.79 28.35
N LEU A 428 6.37 9.35 28.85
CA LEU A 428 6.16 7.99 29.34
C LEU A 428 6.52 6.96 28.26
N PHE A 429 6.06 7.16 27.04
CA PHE A 429 6.31 6.28 25.91
C PHE A 429 7.77 6.26 25.46
N ALA A 430 8.50 7.35 25.65
CA ALA A 430 9.94 7.41 25.37
C ALA A 430 10.77 6.65 26.41
N LEU A 431 10.39 6.72 27.69
CA LEU A 431 11.08 6.06 28.79
C LEU A 431 10.67 4.58 28.94
N HIS A 432 9.38 4.31 28.77
CA HIS A 432 8.77 3.00 28.97
C HIS A 432 7.82 2.65 27.79
N PRO A 433 8.36 2.19 26.65
CA PRO A 433 7.56 1.83 25.48
C PRO A 433 6.52 0.72 25.72
N SER A 434 6.68 -0.06 26.80
CA SER A 434 5.75 -1.13 27.19
C SER A 434 4.35 -0.64 27.57
N PHE A 435 4.19 0.64 27.93
CA PHE A 435 2.90 1.27 28.18
C PHE A 435 2.14 1.62 26.90
N GLN A 436 2.80 1.63 25.73
CA GLN A 436 2.10 1.81 24.47
C GLN A 436 1.27 0.56 24.16
N ALA A 437 0.06 0.75 23.66
CA ALA A 437 -0.72 -0.35 23.09
C ALA A 437 0.05 -1.00 21.91
N HIS A 438 0.70 -0.17 21.08
CA HIS A 438 1.56 -0.60 19.98
C HIS A 438 2.90 0.13 19.98
N CYS A 439 3.97 -0.56 20.34
CA CYS A 439 5.32 0.03 20.40
C CYS A 439 6.03 0.13 19.04
N THR A 440 5.51 -0.57 18.01
CA THR A 440 6.07 -0.62 16.65
C THR A 440 5.49 0.45 15.71
N LEU A 441 4.38 1.08 16.08
CA LEU A 441 3.67 2.07 15.27
C LEU A 441 3.65 3.41 16.00
N ASP A 442 3.96 4.48 15.28
CA ASP A 442 3.86 5.84 15.82
C ASP A 442 2.39 6.27 15.83
N GLN A 443 1.84 6.45 17.04
CA GLN A 443 0.42 6.77 17.23
C GLN A 443 0.16 8.27 17.33
N ARG A 444 1.22 9.09 17.28
CA ARG A 444 1.17 10.54 17.47
C ARG A 444 0.34 11.28 16.41
N GLY A 445 0.06 10.65 15.27
CA GLY A 445 -0.78 11.22 14.21
C GLY A 445 -2.24 11.43 14.63
N GLY A 446 -2.73 10.67 15.61
CA GLY A 446 -4.09 10.79 16.13
C GLY A 446 -4.29 11.84 17.22
N ASP A 447 -3.22 12.47 17.69
CA ASP A 447 -3.29 13.46 18.76
C ASP A 447 -3.91 14.76 18.26
N CYS A 448 -4.66 15.42 19.15
CA CYS A 448 -5.21 16.74 18.90
C CYS A 448 -4.37 17.81 19.59
N TYR A 449 -4.41 19.04 19.07
CA TYR A 449 -3.81 20.19 19.73
C TYR A 449 -4.92 21.19 20.07
N VAL A 450 -5.00 21.58 21.34
CA VAL A 450 -5.96 22.57 21.82
C VAL A 450 -5.20 23.88 22.02
N CYS A 451 -5.49 24.85 21.15
CA CYS A 451 -4.89 26.17 21.20
C CYS A 451 -5.83 27.12 21.96
N GLY A 452 -5.36 27.70 23.07
CA GLY A 452 -6.09 28.69 23.85
C GLY A 452 -5.75 30.11 23.42
N PHE A 453 -6.78 30.93 23.20
CA PHE A 453 -6.68 32.33 22.81
C PHE A 453 -7.22 33.23 23.92
N ASP A 454 -6.57 34.38 24.13
CA ASP A 454 -7.07 35.42 25.02
C ASP A 454 -8.18 36.27 24.38
N ALA A 455 -8.72 37.22 25.13
CA ALA A 455 -9.76 38.13 24.66
C ALA A 455 -9.32 39.04 23.48
N THR A 456 -8.00 39.17 23.25
CA THR A 456 -7.41 39.95 22.14
C THR A 456 -7.04 39.08 20.93
N ASP A 457 -7.52 37.83 20.92
CA ASP A 457 -7.25 36.83 19.89
C ASP A 457 -5.78 36.43 19.74
N VAL A 458 -4.96 36.63 20.79
CA VAL A 458 -3.58 36.18 20.82
C VAL A 458 -3.53 34.78 21.41
N MET A 459 -2.81 33.86 20.75
CA MET A 459 -2.60 32.51 21.22
C MET A 459 -1.69 32.52 22.45
N VAL A 460 -2.18 31.98 23.58
CA VAL A 460 -1.49 31.99 24.88
C VAL A 460 -1.01 30.60 25.27
N THR A 461 -1.78 29.56 24.95
CA THR A 461 -1.48 28.18 25.34
C THR A 461 -1.66 27.22 24.18
N ILE A 462 -0.78 26.22 24.11
CA ILE A 462 -0.95 25.06 23.23
C ILE A 462 -0.87 23.81 24.11
N THR A 463 -1.97 23.07 24.18
CA THR A 463 -2.03 21.80 24.88
C THR A 463 -2.14 20.66 23.90
N ARG A 464 -1.16 19.74 23.90
CA ARG A 464 -1.29 18.50 23.15
C ARG A 464 -2.17 17.53 23.93
N VAL A 465 -3.14 16.93 23.26
CA VAL A 465 -4.10 16.02 23.88
C VAL A 465 -4.09 14.69 23.12
N ALA A 466 -3.81 13.61 23.84
CA ALA A 466 -3.73 12.25 23.29
C ALA A 466 -4.97 11.44 23.67
N CYS A 467 -5.47 10.61 22.76
CA CYS A 467 -6.58 9.72 23.05
C CYS A 467 -6.06 8.41 23.61
N ILE A 468 -6.49 8.06 24.82
CA ILE A 468 -6.03 6.88 25.54
C ILE A 468 -6.49 5.60 24.84
N ARG A 469 -7.68 5.66 24.22
CA ARG A 469 -8.32 4.51 23.55
C ARG A 469 -7.47 4.07 22.36
N GLY A 470 -6.79 2.93 22.53
CA GLY A 470 -5.94 2.35 21.49
C GLY A 470 -4.49 2.83 21.50
N GLN A 471 -4.13 3.85 22.30
CA GLN A 471 -2.75 4.28 22.47
C GLN A 471 -2.10 3.78 23.76
N LEU A 472 -2.84 3.73 24.87
CA LEU A 472 -2.33 3.31 26.17
C LEU A 472 -2.72 1.86 26.48
N ASP A 473 -1.78 1.08 27.00
CA ASP A 473 -2.06 -0.25 27.54
C ASP A 473 -2.65 -0.14 28.94
N MET A 474 -3.99 -0.14 29.01
CA MET A 474 -4.73 0.02 30.27
C MET A 474 -4.47 -1.09 31.29
N THR A 475 -3.90 -2.23 30.88
CA THR A 475 -3.54 -3.31 31.82
C THR A 475 -2.37 -2.96 32.73
N ARG A 476 -1.62 -1.90 32.39
CA ARG A 476 -0.41 -1.48 33.10
C ARG A 476 -0.58 -0.19 33.90
N VAL A 477 -1.78 0.41 33.88
CA VAL A 477 -2.04 1.74 34.43
C VAL A 477 -3.05 1.65 35.56
N THR A 478 -2.76 2.29 36.69
CA THR A 478 -3.71 2.42 37.79
C THR A 478 -4.66 3.58 37.53
N ILE A 479 -5.96 3.35 37.70
CA ILE A 479 -6.98 4.40 37.50
C ILE A 479 -7.25 5.04 38.86
N ASP A 480 -7.02 6.35 38.96
CA ASP A 480 -7.38 7.13 40.15
C ASP A 480 -8.88 7.41 40.10
N SER A 481 -9.64 6.71 40.95
CA SER A 481 -11.09 6.91 41.13
C SER A 481 -11.43 8.04 42.12
N ASP A 482 -10.45 8.52 42.90
CA ASP A 482 -10.65 9.59 43.89
C ASP A 482 -10.35 10.96 43.24
N ALA A 483 -11.36 11.50 42.55
CA ALA A 483 -11.25 12.81 41.90
C ALA A 483 -11.23 13.97 42.91
N PRO A 484 -10.21 14.86 42.93
CA PRO A 484 -10.32 16.13 43.63
C PRO A 484 -11.21 17.12 42.85
N ALA A 485 -11.77 18.10 43.58
CA ALA A 485 -12.84 19.04 43.21
C ALA A 485 -12.65 19.93 41.96
N ASN A 486 -11.55 19.83 41.21
CA ASN A 486 -11.32 20.63 40.01
C ASN A 486 -11.78 19.87 38.76
N ARG A 487 -12.96 20.24 38.26
CA ARG A 487 -13.53 19.74 37.00
C ARG A 487 -12.71 20.24 35.79
N VAL A 488 -11.77 19.43 35.33
CA VAL A 488 -10.92 19.71 34.15
C VAL A 488 -11.45 18.95 32.93
N ALA A 489 -11.39 19.57 31.74
CA ALA A 489 -11.97 19.02 30.51
C ALA A 489 -11.35 17.69 30.06
N VAL A 490 -10.06 17.49 30.32
CA VAL A 490 -9.27 16.31 29.91
C VAL A 490 -8.59 15.66 31.12
N GLY A 491 -8.24 14.38 30.97
CA GLY A 491 -7.50 13.64 31.99
C GLY A 491 -6.03 14.06 32.09
N SER A 492 -5.38 13.62 33.17
CA SER A 492 -3.95 13.86 33.43
C SER A 492 -3.25 12.59 33.88
N LEU A 493 -1.99 12.43 33.51
CA LEU A 493 -1.17 11.29 33.91
C LEU A 493 -0.09 11.74 34.89
N THR A 494 -0.03 11.08 36.04
CA THR A 494 1.02 11.30 37.04
C THR A 494 1.92 10.08 37.08
N ILE A 495 3.23 10.34 37.06
CA ILE A 495 4.26 9.30 37.13
C ILE A 495 4.91 9.44 38.50
N SER A 496 4.77 8.42 39.36
CA SER A 496 5.44 8.37 40.66
C SER A 496 6.47 7.25 40.66
N SER A 497 7.70 7.59 41.06
CA SER A 497 8.82 6.66 41.23
C SER A 497 9.37 6.72 42.66
N ALA A 498 8.58 7.25 43.61
CA ALA A 498 9.15 7.85 44.80
C ALA A 498 9.75 6.89 45.83
N ASN A 499 9.59 5.55 45.73
CA ASN A 499 10.32 4.52 46.52
C ASN A 499 9.94 3.07 46.12
N GLY A 500 9.66 2.76 44.85
CA GLY A 500 9.15 1.43 44.44
C GLY A 500 9.04 1.22 42.91
N PRO A 501 8.37 0.15 42.43
CA PRO A 501 8.12 -0.04 41.01
C PRO A 501 7.37 1.16 40.42
N LEU A 502 7.68 1.53 39.18
CA LEU A 502 7.06 2.67 38.49
C LEU A 502 5.53 2.57 38.54
N VAL A 503 4.88 3.50 39.23
CA VAL A 503 3.41 3.60 39.27
C VAL A 503 2.99 4.74 38.36
N VAL A 504 2.21 4.37 37.34
CA VAL A 504 1.61 5.32 36.40
C VAL A 504 0.14 5.40 36.72
N THR A 505 -0.28 6.55 37.26
CA THR A 505 -1.66 6.80 37.66
C THR A 505 -2.33 7.69 36.63
N PHE A 506 -3.43 7.20 36.08
CA PHE A 506 -4.27 7.95 35.17
C PHE A 506 -5.48 8.52 35.90
N ARG A 507 -5.59 9.86 35.91
CA ARG A 507 -6.75 10.57 36.41
C ARG A 507 -7.66 10.96 35.24
N ARG A 508 -8.92 10.53 35.29
CA ARG A 508 -9.91 10.82 34.26
C ARG A 508 -10.32 12.29 34.26
N GLY A 509 -10.60 12.82 33.07
CA GLY A 509 -11.28 14.11 32.91
C GLY A 509 -12.78 14.00 33.19
N VAL A 510 -13.49 15.13 33.17
CA VAL A 510 -14.95 15.18 33.36
C VAL A 510 -15.67 14.28 32.35
N ASP A 511 -16.79 13.69 32.78
CA ASP A 511 -17.65 12.81 32.00
C ASP A 511 -16.95 11.57 31.44
N ASP A 512 -15.93 11.03 32.13
CA ASP A 512 -15.10 9.92 31.65
C ASP A 512 -14.38 10.21 30.32
N CYS A 513 -13.85 11.44 30.18
CA CYS A 513 -13.14 11.84 28.95
C CYS A 513 -11.95 10.92 28.65
N LEU A 514 -11.92 10.37 27.43
CA LEU A 514 -10.85 9.47 26.93
C LEU A 514 -9.61 10.22 26.44
N TRP A 515 -9.62 11.54 26.52
CA TRP A 515 -8.54 12.42 26.09
C TRP A 515 -7.75 12.91 27.30
N MET A 516 -6.43 13.01 27.15
CA MET A 516 -5.53 13.45 28.22
C MET A 516 -4.44 14.41 27.73
N ALA A 517 -3.99 15.29 28.62
CA ALA A 517 -2.91 16.25 28.37
C ALA A 517 -1.52 15.71 28.76
#